data_AF-A0A935YE45-F1
#
_entry.id   AF-A0A935YE45-F1
#
_cell.length_a   1.000
_cell.length_b   1.000
_cell.length_c   1.000
_cell.angle_alpha   90.00
_cell.angle_beta   90.00
_cell.angle_gamma   90.00
#
_symmetry.space_group_name_H-M   'P 1'
#
loop_
_entity.id
_entity.type
_entity.pdbx_description
1 polymer ?
#
loop_
_entity_poly.entity_id
_entity_poly.type
_entity_poly.pdbx_seq_one_letter_code
_entity_poly.pdbx_strand_id
1 'polypeptide(L)'
;MKLWKFLVVLGVGGMVAALLVAGINFLVLPSLVHSNKVVAVPDLRGATPDAATDLLRPLGLEVEVLRTSPHAAFAAGLISDQVPAPQAGIRTGRAVKVVVSAGPATSALPDLVGQSERQAGMNLTRDSFQLGRVVRVRQADLAEPKVVAQSPQAGTRLLRSAAVDLVVAEPAGRQQYMMPDLRGVTLERARQAIERAGLVLGQVETERHGGPEGTVLEQRPRAGMRVAKGDRVDLLAASR
;
A
#
# COMPACT_ATOMS: atom_id res chain seq x y z
N MET A 1 -73.57 -9.56 -66.45
CA MET A 1 -72.52 -10.62 -66.37
C MET A 1 -71.10 -10.15 -65.98
N LYS A 2 -70.84 -8.85 -65.68
CA LYS A 2 -69.47 -8.36 -65.40
C LYS A 2 -69.13 -8.18 -63.91
N LEU A 3 -70.12 -7.93 -63.04
CA LEU A 3 -69.88 -7.58 -61.62
C LEU A 3 -69.39 -8.76 -60.75
N TRP A 4 -69.92 -9.97 -60.96
CA TRP A 4 -69.47 -11.17 -60.24
C TRP A 4 -67.98 -11.46 -60.49
N LYS A 5 -67.51 -11.31 -61.75
CA LYS A 5 -66.10 -11.55 -62.10
C LYS A 5 -65.16 -10.59 -61.36
N PHE A 6 -65.56 -9.33 -61.17
CA PHE A 6 -64.80 -8.37 -60.37
C PHE A 6 -64.76 -8.75 -58.88
N LEU A 7 -65.87 -9.20 -58.31
CA LEU A 7 -65.93 -9.67 -56.92
C LEU A 7 -65.08 -10.92 -56.69
N VAL A 8 -65.03 -11.84 -57.66
CA VAL A 8 -64.18 -13.03 -57.60
C VAL A 8 -62.70 -12.65 -57.68
N VAL A 9 -62.31 -11.73 -58.57
CA VAL A 9 -60.91 -11.28 -58.69
C VAL A 9 -60.45 -10.53 -57.42
N LEU A 10 -61.32 -9.70 -56.82
CA LEU A 10 -61.04 -9.05 -55.53
C LEU A 10 -60.91 -10.05 -54.38
N GLY A 11 -61.77 -11.06 -54.32
CA GLY A 11 -61.71 -12.11 -53.31
C GLY A 11 -60.45 -12.97 -53.44
N VAL A 12 -60.09 -13.37 -54.66
CA VAL A 12 -58.86 -14.13 -54.92
C VAL A 12 -57.61 -13.29 -54.63
N GLY A 13 -57.60 -12.02 -55.04
CA GLY A 13 -56.49 -11.10 -54.73
C GLY A 13 -56.29 -10.88 -53.23
N GLY A 14 -57.39 -10.70 -52.48
CA GLY A 14 -57.35 -10.61 -51.02
C GLY A 14 -56.85 -11.88 -50.35
N MET A 15 -57.24 -13.05 -50.85
CA MET A 15 -56.77 -14.35 -50.33
C MET A 15 -55.27 -14.56 -50.59
N VAL A 16 -54.77 -14.18 -51.77
CA VAL A 16 -53.33 -14.25 -52.09
C VAL A 16 -52.54 -13.29 -51.20
N ALA A 17 -52.99 -12.06 -51.00
CA ALA A 17 -52.33 -11.11 -50.12
C ALA A 17 -52.32 -11.59 -48.65
N ALA A 18 -53.43 -12.15 -48.17
CA ALA A 18 -53.52 -12.72 -46.83
C ALA A 18 -52.57 -13.93 -46.64
N LEU A 19 -52.46 -14.80 -47.65
CA LEU A 19 -51.53 -15.93 -47.64
C LEU A 19 -50.07 -15.49 -47.69
N LEU A 20 -49.74 -14.40 -48.40
CA LEU A 20 -48.39 -13.84 -48.42
C LEU A 20 -48.02 -13.23 -47.06
N VAL A 21 -48.92 -12.46 -46.45
CA VAL A 21 -48.70 -11.90 -45.10
C VAL A 21 -48.62 -13.01 -44.06
N ALA A 22 -49.48 -14.03 -44.14
CA ALA A 22 -49.42 -15.20 -43.25
C ALA A 22 -48.13 -15.99 -43.46
N GLY A 23 -47.70 -16.19 -44.70
CA GLY A 23 -46.42 -16.84 -45.04
C GLY A 23 -45.23 -16.06 -44.49
N ILE A 24 -45.23 -14.74 -44.63
CA ILE A 24 -44.19 -13.89 -44.02
C ILE A 24 -44.25 -14.01 -42.50
N ASN A 25 -45.43 -13.94 -41.87
CA ASN A 25 -45.58 -13.94 -40.41
C ASN A 25 -45.34 -15.30 -39.75
N PHE A 26 -45.63 -16.41 -40.42
CA PHE A 26 -45.53 -17.77 -39.86
C PHE A 26 -44.39 -18.62 -40.43
N LEU A 27 -43.85 -18.32 -41.61
CA LEU A 27 -42.72 -19.07 -42.19
C LEU A 27 -41.44 -18.25 -42.18
N VAL A 28 -41.50 -16.97 -42.59
CA VAL A 28 -40.30 -16.15 -42.78
C VAL A 28 -39.85 -15.49 -41.46
N LEU A 29 -40.76 -14.84 -40.74
CA LEU A 29 -40.47 -14.15 -39.47
C LEU A 29 -39.98 -15.13 -38.40
N PRO A 30 -40.54 -16.34 -38.21
CA PRO A 30 -40.02 -17.28 -37.21
C PRO A 30 -38.63 -17.79 -37.57
N SER A 31 -38.33 -18.01 -38.86
CA SER A 31 -37.00 -18.40 -39.33
C SER A 31 -35.96 -17.29 -39.17
N LEU A 32 -36.36 -16.02 -39.27
CA LEU A 32 -35.49 -14.87 -39.07
C LEU A 32 -35.27 -14.57 -37.58
N VAL A 33 -36.27 -14.78 -36.73
CA VAL A 33 -36.24 -14.39 -35.31
C VAL A 33 -35.80 -15.54 -34.38
N HIS A 34 -35.94 -16.80 -34.78
CA HIS A 34 -35.61 -17.97 -33.94
C HIS A 34 -34.57 -18.90 -34.58
N SER A 35 -33.38 -18.39 -34.89
CA SER A 35 -32.22 -19.29 -35.02
C SER A 35 -31.94 -19.90 -33.64
N ASN A 36 -32.51 -21.08 -33.38
CA ASN A 36 -32.28 -21.86 -32.17
C ASN A 36 -30.90 -22.56 -32.22
N LYS A 37 -29.96 -21.99 -32.97
CA LYS A 37 -28.61 -22.51 -33.15
C LYS A 37 -27.83 -22.28 -31.86
N VAL A 38 -27.29 -23.36 -31.32
CA VAL A 38 -26.38 -23.32 -30.18
C VAL A 38 -24.97 -23.29 -30.73
N VAL A 39 -24.20 -22.29 -30.34
CA VAL A 39 -22.79 -22.13 -30.70
C VAL A 39 -21.94 -22.25 -29.43
N ALA A 40 -20.74 -22.81 -29.57
CA ALA A 40 -19.80 -22.87 -28.47
C ALA A 40 -19.18 -21.49 -28.24
N VAL A 41 -19.16 -21.04 -26.98
CA VAL A 41 -18.54 -19.76 -26.61
C VAL A 41 -17.02 -19.91 -26.62
N PRO A 42 -16.26 -19.10 -27.39
CA PRO A 42 -14.80 -19.09 -27.33
C PRO A 42 -14.26 -18.69 -25.95
N ASP A 43 -12.98 -18.95 -25.70
CA ASP A 43 -12.30 -18.37 -24.54
C ASP A 43 -11.92 -16.91 -24.86
N LEU A 44 -12.56 -15.98 -24.17
CA LEU A 44 -12.39 -14.54 -24.28
C LEU A 44 -11.45 -14.00 -23.19
N ARG A 45 -11.02 -14.83 -22.23
CA ARG A 45 -10.13 -14.39 -21.15
C ARG A 45 -8.79 -13.95 -21.72
N GLY A 46 -8.28 -12.83 -21.21
CA GLY A 46 -7.06 -12.21 -21.70
C GLY A 46 -7.22 -11.38 -22.99
N ALA A 47 -8.38 -11.39 -23.64
CA ALA A 47 -8.69 -10.46 -24.73
C ALA A 47 -9.21 -9.12 -24.21
N THR A 48 -9.16 -8.08 -25.05
CA THR A 48 -9.87 -6.82 -24.79
C THR A 48 -11.36 -6.96 -25.15
N PRO A 49 -12.26 -6.11 -24.59
CA PRO A 49 -13.67 -6.12 -24.97
C PRO A 49 -13.91 -5.95 -26.47
N ASP A 50 -13.09 -5.14 -27.14
CA ASP A 50 -13.20 -4.92 -28.59
C ASP A 50 -12.82 -6.19 -29.38
N ALA A 51 -11.70 -6.82 -29.02
CA ALA A 51 -11.27 -8.07 -29.65
C ALA A 51 -12.26 -9.20 -29.40
N ALA A 52 -12.85 -9.27 -28.20
CA ALA A 52 -13.92 -10.22 -27.89
C ALA A 52 -15.16 -9.96 -28.74
N THR A 53 -15.51 -8.69 -29.00
CA THR A 53 -16.63 -8.33 -29.86
C THR A 53 -16.40 -8.80 -31.30
N ASP A 54 -15.18 -8.62 -31.83
CA ASP A 54 -14.84 -9.07 -33.18
C ASP A 54 -14.81 -10.61 -33.29
N LEU A 55 -14.44 -11.32 -32.23
CA LEU A 55 -14.49 -12.79 -32.17
C LEU A 55 -15.92 -13.35 -32.08
N LEU A 56 -16.82 -12.64 -31.39
CA LEU A 56 -18.19 -13.08 -31.14
C LEU A 56 -19.18 -12.67 -32.24
N ARG A 57 -18.93 -11.55 -32.94
CA ARG A 57 -19.75 -11.08 -34.06
C ARG A 57 -20.03 -12.14 -35.14
N PRO A 58 -19.04 -12.91 -35.65
CA PRO A 58 -19.29 -13.95 -36.66
C PRO A 58 -20.11 -15.14 -36.11
N LEU A 59 -20.13 -15.33 -34.78
CA LEU A 59 -20.93 -16.36 -34.11
C LEU A 59 -22.36 -15.88 -33.80
N GLY A 60 -22.68 -14.62 -34.14
CA GLY A 60 -23.95 -13.99 -33.80
C GLY A 60 -24.12 -13.81 -32.28
N LEU A 61 -23.03 -13.62 -31.55
CA LEU A 61 -23.03 -13.36 -30.11
C LEU A 61 -22.60 -11.93 -29.84
N GLU A 62 -23.07 -11.38 -28.72
CA GLU A 62 -22.75 -10.02 -28.28
C GLU A 62 -21.87 -10.07 -27.02
N VAL A 63 -21.10 -9.01 -26.75
CA VAL A 63 -20.35 -8.86 -25.49
C VAL A 63 -21.11 -7.90 -24.59
N GLU A 64 -21.36 -8.31 -23.34
CA GLU A 64 -21.91 -7.45 -22.30
C GLU A 64 -20.90 -7.33 -21.15
N VAL A 65 -20.37 -6.13 -20.92
CA VAL A 65 -19.48 -5.88 -19.78
C VAL A 65 -20.33 -5.70 -18.52
N LEU A 66 -20.26 -6.67 -17.61
CA LEU A 66 -21.03 -6.62 -16.36
C LEU A 66 -20.45 -5.62 -15.36
N ARG A 67 -19.13 -5.68 -15.17
CA ARG A 67 -18.40 -4.88 -14.19
C ARG A 67 -16.91 -4.93 -14.46
N THR A 68 -16.21 -3.98 -13.86
CA THR A 68 -14.75 -3.96 -13.77
C THR A 68 -14.35 -4.29 -12.34
N SER A 69 -13.49 -5.28 -12.13
CA SER A 69 -13.03 -5.69 -10.79
C SER A 69 -11.53 -5.95 -10.73
N PRO A 70 -10.86 -5.74 -9.58
CA PRO A 70 -9.45 -6.06 -9.44
C PRO A 70 -9.15 -7.54 -9.70
N HIS A 71 -8.09 -7.81 -10.44
CA HIS A 71 -7.61 -9.17 -10.72
C HIS A 71 -6.09 -9.22 -10.76
N ALA A 72 -5.49 -10.19 -10.06
CA ALA A 72 -4.03 -10.28 -9.93
C ALA A 72 -3.34 -10.77 -11.21
N ALA A 73 -3.94 -11.72 -11.93
CA ALA A 73 -3.33 -12.37 -13.09
C ALA A 73 -3.54 -11.63 -14.43
N PHE A 74 -4.54 -10.74 -14.53
CA PHE A 74 -4.90 -10.07 -15.78
C PHE A 74 -4.64 -8.58 -15.65
N ALA A 75 -3.94 -7.99 -16.64
CA ALA A 75 -3.72 -6.56 -16.70
C ALA A 75 -5.04 -5.79 -16.83
N ALA A 76 -5.03 -4.51 -16.44
CA ALA A 76 -6.19 -3.65 -16.55
C ALA A 76 -6.69 -3.57 -18.00
N GLY A 77 -8.00 -3.69 -18.20
CA GLY A 77 -8.64 -3.66 -19.52
C GLY A 77 -8.78 -5.00 -20.23
N LEU A 78 -8.21 -6.09 -19.67
CA LEU A 78 -8.41 -7.44 -20.20
C LEU A 78 -9.61 -8.13 -19.54
N ILE A 79 -10.28 -9.03 -20.27
CA ILE A 79 -11.34 -9.86 -19.71
C ILE A 79 -10.72 -10.86 -18.73
N SER A 80 -11.15 -10.81 -17.47
CA SER A 80 -10.71 -11.74 -16.43
C SER A 80 -11.61 -12.95 -16.28
N ASP A 81 -12.91 -12.78 -16.55
CA ASP A 81 -13.91 -13.82 -16.39
C ASP A 81 -15.02 -13.67 -17.43
N GLN A 82 -15.66 -14.77 -17.77
CA GLN A 82 -16.76 -14.82 -18.73
C GLN A 82 -17.86 -15.78 -18.29
N VAL A 83 -19.08 -15.45 -18.65
CA VAL A 83 -20.26 -16.28 -18.46
C VAL A 83 -21.11 -16.23 -19.73
N PRO A 84 -21.38 -17.37 -20.40
CA PRO A 84 -21.00 -18.73 -20.04
C PRO A 84 -19.50 -19.05 -20.13
N ALA A 85 -19.07 -20.13 -19.45
CA ALA A 85 -17.69 -20.61 -19.48
C ALA A 85 -17.23 -20.98 -20.90
N PRO A 86 -15.92 -21.00 -21.19
CA PRO A 86 -15.41 -21.41 -22.49
C PRO A 86 -15.94 -22.78 -22.93
N GLN A 87 -16.21 -22.94 -24.22
CA GLN A 87 -16.81 -24.10 -24.86
C GLN A 87 -18.26 -24.42 -24.44
N ALA A 88 -18.86 -23.65 -23.53
CA ALA A 88 -20.27 -23.83 -23.21
C ALA A 88 -21.15 -23.44 -24.41
N GLY A 89 -22.25 -24.18 -24.59
CA GLY A 89 -23.23 -23.88 -25.63
C GLY A 89 -24.13 -22.71 -25.24
N ILE A 90 -24.20 -21.69 -26.09
CA ILE A 90 -25.15 -20.58 -25.96
C ILE A 90 -25.95 -20.42 -27.25
N ARG A 91 -27.21 -19.99 -27.13
CA ARG A 91 -28.03 -19.68 -28.30
C ARG A 91 -27.49 -18.41 -28.99
N THR A 92 -27.50 -18.41 -30.31
CA THR A 92 -27.20 -17.21 -31.11
C THR A 92 -28.14 -16.06 -30.74
N GLY A 93 -27.65 -14.81 -30.82
CA GLY A 93 -28.36 -13.59 -30.44
C GLY A 93 -28.34 -13.30 -28.93
N ARG A 94 -27.52 -14.03 -28.16
CA ARG A 94 -27.35 -13.81 -26.72
C ARG A 94 -26.02 -13.12 -26.43
N ALA A 95 -26.00 -12.33 -25.36
CA ALA A 95 -24.79 -11.72 -24.85
C ALA A 95 -23.99 -12.70 -23.98
N VAL A 96 -22.68 -12.73 -24.21
CA VAL A 96 -21.69 -13.30 -23.31
C VAL A 96 -21.28 -12.20 -22.34
N LYS A 97 -21.54 -12.46 -21.06
CA LYS A 97 -21.27 -11.55 -19.97
C LYS A 97 -19.82 -11.65 -19.56
N VAL A 98 -19.10 -10.53 -19.55
CA VAL A 98 -17.67 -10.49 -19.23
C VAL A 98 -17.39 -9.58 -18.04
N VAL A 99 -16.38 -9.95 -17.27
CA VAL A 99 -15.80 -9.12 -16.21
C VAL A 99 -14.45 -8.63 -16.70
N VAL A 100 -14.25 -7.31 -16.66
CA VAL A 100 -12.99 -6.68 -17.08
C VAL A 100 -12.10 -6.49 -15.86
N SER A 101 -10.82 -6.81 -16.00
CA SER A 101 -9.83 -6.61 -14.95
C SER A 101 -9.56 -5.11 -14.76
N ALA A 102 -9.56 -4.65 -13.51
CA ALA A 102 -9.01 -3.35 -13.12
C ALA A 102 -7.48 -3.39 -12.91
N GLY A 103 -6.85 -4.54 -13.15
CA GLY A 103 -5.50 -4.86 -12.72
C GLY A 103 -5.44 -5.27 -11.24
N PRO A 104 -4.24 -5.49 -10.69
CA PRO A 104 -4.06 -5.83 -9.28
C PRO A 104 -4.65 -4.76 -8.34
N ALA A 105 -5.15 -5.18 -7.17
CA ALA A 105 -5.70 -4.26 -6.19
C ALA A 105 -4.60 -3.35 -5.63
N THR A 106 -4.65 -2.05 -5.97
CA THR A 106 -3.77 -1.02 -5.41
C THR A 106 -4.47 -0.18 -4.35
N SER A 107 -3.71 0.34 -3.39
CA SER A 107 -4.14 1.37 -2.45
C SER A 107 -3.14 2.54 -2.45
N ALA A 108 -3.58 3.72 -2.01
CA ALA A 108 -2.68 4.87 -1.84
C ALA A 108 -1.97 4.77 -0.49
N LEU A 109 -0.65 4.97 -0.48
CA LEU A 109 0.14 4.88 0.73
C LEU A 109 -0.17 6.06 1.68
N PRO A 110 -0.48 5.83 2.96
CA PRO A 110 -0.68 6.91 3.93
C PRO A 110 0.62 7.68 4.22
N ASP A 111 0.47 8.91 4.74
CA ASP A 111 1.58 9.66 5.32
C ASP A 111 1.82 9.18 6.76
N LEU A 112 3.05 8.75 7.02
CA LEU A 112 3.53 8.17 8.27
C LEU A 112 4.57 9.09 8.94
N VAL A 113 5.01 10.15 8.26
CA VAL A 113 6.01 11.07 8.80
C VAL A 113 5.46 11.79 10.03
N GLY A 114 6.28 11.90 11.06
CA GLY A 114 5.93 12.48 12.35
C GLY A 114 5.23 11.53 13.33
N GLN A 115 4.81 10.33 12.89
CA GLN A 115 4.17 9.34 13.75
C GLN A 115 5.21 8.50 14.52
N SER A 116 4.78 7.83 15.58
CA SER A 116 5.59 6.77 16.21
C SER A 116 5.65 5.53 15.31
N GLU A 117 6.70 4.73 15.43
CA GLU A 117 6.84 3.46 14.68
C GLU A 117 5.63 2.53 14.88
N ARG A 118 5.10 2.49 16.11
CA ARG A 118 3.90 1.70 16.44
C ARG A 118 2.66 2.21 15.72
N GLN A 119 2.43 3.53 15.74
CA GLN A 119 1.28 4.13 15.06
C GLN A 119 1.38 3.94 13.54
N ALA A 120 2.58 4.11 12.99
CA ALA A 120 2.84 3.90 11.58
C ALA A 120 2.54 2.45 11.16
N GLY A 121 2.96 1.46 11.96
CA GLY A 121 2.67 0.05 11.71
C GLY A 121 1.17 -0.28 11.72
N MET A 122 0.39 0.33 12.64
CA MET A 122 -1.07 0.15 12.66
C MET A 122 -1.74 0.76 11.42
N ASN A 123 -1.31 1.95 11.02
CA ASN A 123 -1.84 2.64 9.84
C ASN A 123 -1.54 1.86 8.54
N LEU A 124 -0.31 1.33 8.41
CA LEU A 124 0.05 0.45 7.30
C LEU A 124 -0.84 -0.79 7.25
N THR A 125 -1.02 -1.48 8.38
CA THR A 125 -1.83 -2.70 8.45
C THR A 125 -3.30 -2.42 8.09
N ARG A 126 -3.86 -1.31 8.58
CA ARG A 126 -5.24 -0.89 8.28
C ARG A 126 -5.46 -0.71 6.78
N ASP A 127 -4.47 -0.15 6.08
CA ASP A 127 -4.55 0.15 4.66
C ASP A 127 -4.01 -1.03 3.79
N SER A 128 -3.86 -2.21 4.40
CA SER A 128 -3.38 -3.46 3.77
C SER A 128 -1.95 -3.40 3.24
N PHE A 129 -1.07 -2.60 3.85
CA PHE A 129 0.36 -2.57 3.59
C PHE A 129 1.15 -3.31 4.68
N GLN A 130 2.39 -3.66 4.37
CA GLN A 130 3.31 -4.31 5.29
C GLN A 130 4.39 -3.34 5.75
N LEU A 131 4.79 -3.43 7.02
CA LEU A 131 5.99 -2.76 7.49
C LEU A 131 7.22 -3.47 6.92
N GLY A 132 8.03 -2.73 6.17
CA GLY A 132 9.29 -3.20 5.59
C GLY A 132 10.46 -2.99 6.54
N ARG A 133 11.57 -2.53 5.99
CA ARG A 133 12.80 -2.23 6.73
C ARG A 133 12.63 -0.95 7.55
N VAL A 134 13.01 -1.01 8.82
CA VAL A 134 13.10 0.16 9.69
C VAL A 134 14.56 0.53 9.90
N VAL A 135 14.97 1.69 9.38
CA VAL A 135 16.31 2.26 9.57
C VAL A 135 16.25 3.27 10.72
N ARG A 136 17.14 3.14 11.70
CA ARG A 136 17.21 4.04 12.85
C ARG A 136 18.34 5.04 12.68
N VAL A 137 18.04 6.32 12.85
CA VAL A 137 19.03 7.41 12.81
C VAL A 137 19.01 8.18 14.12
N ARG A 138 20.17 8.65 14.58
CA ARG A 138 20.24 9.48 15.78
C ARG A 138 20.08 10.94 15.39
N GLN A 139 19.21 11.66 16.08
CA GLN A 139 18.97 13.09 15.86
C GLN A 139 19.17 13.86 17.17
N ALA A 140 19.96 14.93 17.12
CA ALA A 140 20.07 15.89 18.22
C ALA A 140 18.72 16.57 18.45
N ASP A 141 18.45 16.95 19.71
CA ASP A 141 17.27 17.71 20.11
C ASP A 141 15.92 17.02 19.82
N LEU A 142 15.91 15.70 19.67
CA LEU A 142 14.69 14.91 19.54
C LEU A 142 14.24 14.42 20.92
N ALA A 143 13.02 14.79 21.33
CA ALA A 143 12.44 14.35 22.60
C ALA A 143 12.02 12.87 22.58
N GLU A 144 11.37 12.45 21.50
CA GLU A 144 10.81 11.09 21.37
C GLU A 144 11.05 10.51 19.96
N PRO A 145 11.21 9.18 19.84
CA PRO A 145 11.38 8.54 18.54
C PRO A 145 10.19 8.77 17.62
N LYS A 146 10.46 9.13 16.36
CA LYS A 146 9.43 9.35 15.35
C LYS A 146 9.93 9.01 13.95
N VAL A 147 9.00 8.64 13.07
CA VAL A 147 9.26 8.46 11.65
C VAL A 147 9.62 9.81 11.03
N VAL A 148 10.76 9.89 10.36
CA VAL A 148 11.23 11.11 9.67
C VAL A 148 11.23 10.95 8.15
N ALA A 149 11.25 9.72 7.66
CA ALA A 149 11.05 9.44 6.25
C ALA A 149 10.36 8.09 6.06
N GLN A 150 9.70 7.94 4.91
CA GLN A 150 9.13 6.70 4.43
C GLN A 150 9.52 6.49 2.97
N SER A 151 9.61 5.24 2.56
CA SER A 151 9.81 4.84 1.17
C SER A 151 8.92 3.64 0.85
N PRO A 152 8.03 3.71 -0.15
CA PRO A 152 7.78 4.84 -1.06
C PRO A 152 7.16 6.09 -0.39
N GLN A 153 7.10 7.21 -1.13
CA GLN A 153 6.50 8.46 -0.63
C GLN A 153 4.98 8.33 -0.43
N ALA A 154 4.43 9.13 0.50
CA ALA A 154 3.00 9.20 0.74
C ALA A 154 2.22 9.50 -0.55
N GLY A 155 1.03 8.92 -0.70
CA GLY A 155 0.20 9.03 -1.90
C GLY A 155 0.60 8.10 -3.06
N THR A 156 1.77 7.46 -3.00
CA THR A 156 2.16 6.47 -4.01
C THR A 156 1.14 5.32 -4.05
N ARG A 157 0.65 4.97 -5.25
CA ARG A 157 -0.23 3.82 -5.44
C ARG A 157 0.59 2.55 -5.49
N LEU A 158 0.36 1.67 -4.52
CA LEU A 158 1.08 0.41 -4.36
C LEU A 158 0.09 -0.74 -4.32
N LEU A 159 0.57 -1.94 -4.68
CA LEU A 159 -0.18 -3.16 -4.46
C LEU A 159 -0.54 -3.30 -2.98
N ARG A 160 -1.75 -3.77 -2.68
CA ARG A 160 -2.03 -4.29 -1.33
C ARG A 160 -1.00 -5.39 -1.05
N SER A 161 -0.51 -5.46 0.19
CA SER A 161 0.63 -6.25 0.67
C SER A 161 2.03 -5.72 0.34
N ALA A 162 2.17 -4.59 -0.36
CA ALA A 162 3.48 -3.97 -0.57
C ALA A 162 4.13 -3.58 0.78
N ALA A 163 5.44 -3.79 0.87
CA ALA A 163 6.25 -3.38 2.02
C ALA A 163 6.63 -1.90 1.92
N VAL A 164 6.68 -1.24 3.08
CA VAL A 164 7.01 0.18 3.21
C VAL A 164 8.14 0.33 4.21
N ASP A 165 9.25 0.87 3.74
CA ASP A 165 10.43 1.10 4.56
C ASP A 165 10.29 2.44 5.30
N LEU A 166 10.72 2.47 6.56
CA LEU A 166 10.67 3.65 7.41
C LEU A 166 12.06 4.05 7.87
N VAL A 167 12.30 5.35 7.97
CA VAL A 167 13.43 5.91 8.72
C VAL A 167 12.87 6.51 9.99
N VAL A 168 13.29 5.97 11.13
CA VAL A 168 12.89 6.44 12.46
C VAL A 168 14.06 7.19 13.06
N ALA A 169 13.83 8.46 13.41
CA ALA A 169 14.77 9.21 14.21
C ALA A 169 14.59 8.85 15.67
N GLU A 170 15.71 8.61 16.36
CA GLU A 170 15.80 8.37 17.79
C GLU A 170 16.62 9.50 18.44
N PRO A 171 16.35 9.83 19.72
CA PRO A 171 17.13 10.81 20.44
C PRO A 171 18.62 10.45 20.37
N ALA A 172 19.45 11.41 19.97
CA ALA A 172 20.89 11.28 20.13
C ALA A 172 21.17 11.14 21.63
N GLY A 173 21.53 9.93 22.06
CA GLY A 173 21.98 9.71 23.43
C GLY A 173 23.10 10.69 23.78
N ARG A 174 23.23 11.03 25.07
CA ARG A 174 24.30 11.92 25.52
C ARG A 174 25.66 11.36 25.07
N GLN A 175 26.53 12.21 24.52
CA GLN A 175 27.90 11.81 24.22
C GLN A 175 28.57 11.37 25.52
N GLN A 176 29.03 10.13 25.55
CA GLN A 176 29.70 9.51 26.70
C GLN A 176 31.20 9.50 26.47
N TYR A 177 31.94 9.83 27.52
CA TYR A 177 33.39 9.86 27.59
C TYR A 177 33.85 9.05 28.81
N MET A 178 35.14 8.75 28.90
CA MET A 178 35.70 8.11 30.08
C MET A 178 36.07 9.16 31.12
N MET A 179 35.70 8.91 32.38
CA MET A 179 35.97 9.79 33.49
C MET A 179 37.49 9.94 33.67
N PRO A 180 38.04 11.17 33.64
CA PRO A 180 39.47 11.41 33.88
C PRO A 180 39.85 10.99 35.30
N ASP A 181 41.11 10.61 35.51
CA ASP A 181 41.67 10.42 36.85
C ASP A 181 42.14 11.77 37.40
N LEU A 182 41.50 12.19 38.48
CA LEU A 182 41.70 13.44 39.20
C LEU A 182 42.38 13.18 40.55
N ARG A 183 42.65 11.93 40.92
CA ARG A 183 43.33 11.61 42.19
C ARG A 183 44.77 12.11 42.15
N GLY A 184 45.24 12.64 43.28
CA GLY A 184 46.59 13.18 43.42
C GLY A 184 46.80 14.55 42.78
N VAL A 185 45.78 15.14 42.14
CA VAL A 185 45.86 16.53 41.66
C VAL A 185 45.29 17.51 42.69
N THR A 186 45.70 18.76 42.62
CA THR A 186 45.14 19.85 43.45
C THR A 186 43.69 20.14 43.07
N LEU A 187 42.85 20.54 44.03
CA LEU A 187 41.43 20.86 43.83
C LEU A 187 41.20 21.84 42.67
N GLU A 188 42.02 22.89 42.56
CA GLU A 188 41.96 23.87 41.46
C GLU A 188 42.16 23.23 40.07
N ARG A 189 43.17 22.36 39.94
CA ARG A 189 43.43 21.62 38.69
C ARG A 189 42.32 20.61 38.39
N ALA A 190 41.80 19.95 39.41
CA ALA A 190 40.67 19.03 39.28
C ALA A 190 39.43 19.78 38.76
N ARG A 191 39.11 20.95 39.33
CA ARG A 191 38.02 21.81 38.87
C ARG A 191 38.18 22.19 37.39
N GLN A 192 39.37 22.66 36.99
CA GLN A 192 39.64 23.00 35.60
C GLN A 192 39.55 21.80 34.65
N ALA A 193 39.91 20.60 35.11
CA ALA A 193 39.79 19.38 34.32
C ALA A 193 38.33 18.95 34.13
N ILE A 194 37.51 19.05 35.19
CA ILE A 194 36.07 18.80 35.18
C ILE A 194 35.38 19.77 34.21
N GLU A 195 35.64 21.07 34.32
CA GLU A 195 35.05 22.09 33.45
C GLU A 195 35.46 21.90 31.98
N ARG A 196 36.74 21.61 31.71
CA ARG A 196 37.23 21.31 30.34
C ARG A 196 36.62 20.05 29.74
N ALA A 197 36.32 19.05 30.57
CA ALA A 197 35.61 17.84 30.15
C ALA A 197 34.10 18.07 29.95
N GLY A 198 33.59 19.28 30.22
CA GLY A 198 32.17 19.60 30.14
C GLY A 198 31.35 18.91 31.23
N LEU A 199 31.99 18.51 32.33
CA LEU A 199 31.36 17.94 33.53
C LEU A 199 31.06 19.07 34.52
N VAL A 200 30.24 18.79 35.52
CA VAL A 200 29.85 19.76 36.55
C VAL A 200 30.47 19.35 37.88
N LEU A 201 31.17 20.28 38.55
CA LEU A 201 31.67 20.03 39.90
C LEU A 201 30.48 19.84 40.85
N GLY A 202 30.45 18.70 41.54
CA GLY A 202 29.45 18.35 42.53
C GLY A 202 29.91 18.72 43.94
N GLN A 203 29.66 17.83 44.88
CA GLN A 203 30.03 18.01 46.28
C GLN A 203 31.54 17.84 46.46
N VAL A 204 32.14 18.74 47.25
CA VAL A 204 33.54 18.64 47.66
C VAL A 204 33.57 18.40 49.16
N GLU A 205 33.97 17.20 49.56
CA GLU A 205 34.19 16.83 50.97
C GLU A 205 35.67 16.93 51.30
N THR A 206 35.98 17.06 52.60
CA THR A 206 37.36 17.17 53.08
C THR A 206 37.67 16.21 54.20
N GLU A 207 38.83 15.58 54.18
CA GLU A 207 39.31 14.65 55.20
C GLU A 207 40.69 15.06 55.74
N ARG A 208 40.88 15.03 57.07
CA ARG A 208 42.10 15.49 57.76
C ARG A 208 43.35 14.63 57.53
N HIS A 209 43.18 13.47 56.89
CA HIS A 209 44.23 12.48 56.67
C HIS A 209 44.23 12.08 55.19
N GLY A 210 45.38 11.68 54.66
CA GLY A 210 45.48 11.11 53.31
C GLY A 210 46.33 11.88 52.30
N GLY A 211 46.87 13.05 52.64
CA GLY A 211 47.82 13.74 51.75
C GLY A 211 48.03 15.23 52.08
N PRO A 212 48.75 15.96 51.20
CA PRO A 212 48.89 17.41 51.29
C PRO A 212 47.53 18.11 51.15
N GLU A 213 47.31 19.14 51.96
CA GLU A 213 46.09 19.97 51.94
C GLU A 213 45.71 20.39 50.51
N GLY A 214 44.43 20.21 50.16
CA GLY A 214 43.88 20.57 48.85
C GLY A 214 44.15 19.54 47.74
N THR A 215 44.68 18.37 48.05
CA THR A 215 44.87 17.27 47.09
C THR A 215 43.64 16.38 47.04
N VAL A 216 43.17 16.01 45.84
CA VAL A 216 42.06 15.07 45.66
C VAL A 216 42.49 13.65 46.03
N LEU A 217 41.80 13.06 47.01
CA LEU A 217 41.97 11.70 47.49
C LEU A 217 41.08 10.72 46.73
N GLU A 218 39.81 11.08 46.57
CA GLU A 218 38.83 10.30 45.83
C GLU A 218 37.98 11.16 44.89
N GLN A 219 37.42 10.50 43.89
CA GLN A 219 36.47 11.09 42.96
C GLN A 219 35.29 10.13 42.76
N ARG A 220 34.12 10.69 42.47
CA ARG A 220 32.93 9.96 42.02
C ARG A 220 32.31 10.73 40.86
N PRO A 221 32.12 10.13 39.67
CA PRO A 221 32.44 8.76 39.28
C PRO A 221 33.94 8.41 39.29
N ARG A 222 34.27 7.11 39.43
CA ARG A 222 35.66 6.62 39.41
C ARG A 222 36.30 6.82 38.04
N ALA A 223 37.62 6.96 38.01
CA ALA A 223 38.39 7.01 36.76
C ALA A 223 38.06 5.82 35.85
N GLY A 224 37.89 6.08 34.55
CA GLY A 224 37.51 5.06 33.56
C GLY A 224 36.01 4.71 33.51
N MET A 225 35.17 5.23 34.41
CA MET A 225 33.72 5.10 34.28
C MET A 225 33.17 5.95 33.13
N ARG A 226 32.08 5.51 32.49
CA ARG A 226 31.41 6.31 31.45
C ARG A 226 30.67 7.48 32.09
N VAL A 227 30.95 8.69 31.61
CA VAL A 227 30.31 9.95 32.00
C VAL A 227 29.85 10.71 30.78
N ALA A 228 28.75 11.45 30.90
CA ALA A 228 28.23 12.33 29.87
C ALA A 228 28.48 13.80 30.20
N LYS A 229 28.51 14.64 29.16
CA LYS A 229 28.53 16.10 29.36
C LYS A 229 27.39 16.53 30.28
N GLY A 230 27.72 17.32 31.31
CA GLY A 230 26.79 17.79 32.33
C GLY A 230 26.63 16.85 33.55
N ASP A 231 27.26 15.67 33.56
CA ASP A 231 27.26 14.80 34.74
C ASP A 231 28.05 15.44 35.88
N ARG A 232 27.63 15.15 37.12
CA ARG A 232 28.25 15.67 38.34
C ARG A 232 29.44 14.84 38.77
N VAL A 233 30.49 15.51 39.23
CA VAL A 233 31.70 14.90 39.79
C VAL A 233 31.90 15.37 41.22
N ASP A 234 31.74 14.46 42.17
CA ASP A 234 32.01 14.69 43.58
C ASP A 234 33.48 14.36 43.89
N LEU A 235 34.10 15.15 44.75
CA LEU A 235 35.52 15.02 45.12
C LEU A 235 35.65 14.91 46.64
N LEU A 236 36.58 14.06 47.09
CA LEU A 236 37.09 14.05 48.46
C LEU A 236 38.51 14.61 48.42
N ALA A 237 38.79 15.66 49.19
CA ALA A 237 40.10 16.30 49.24
C ALA A 237 40.73 16.24 50.64
N ALA A 238 42.05 16.24 50.72
CA ALA A 238 42.75 16.32 52.00
C ALA A 238 42.61 17.74 52.61
N SER A 239 42.34 17.82 53.91
CA SER A 239 42.39 19.05 54.72
C SER A 239 43.46 18.96 55.82
N ARG A 240 43.80 20.11 56.41
CA ARG A 240 44.73 20.21 57.56
C ARG A 240 44.18 19.59 58.84
#